data_AF-A0A0F5FJ26-F1
#
_entry.id   AF-A0A0F5FJ26-F1
#
_cell.length_a   1.000
_cell.length_b   1.000
_cell.length_c   1.000
_cell.angle_alpha   90.00
_cell.angle_beta   90.00
_cell.angle_gamma   90.00
#
_symmetry.space_group_name_H-M   'P 1'
#
loop_
_entity.id
_entity.type
_entity.pdbx_description
1 polymer ?
#
loop_
_entity_poly.entity_id
_entity_poly.type
_entity_poly.pdbx_seq_one_letter_code
_entity_poly.pdbx_strand_id
1 'polypeptide(L)'
;MQISSWDEIERDLKLGVFLITVAAQSLIGDRSKPAKAFGKAALGAGLREDEPAMAQADEIEDVLDFDVTTTHFHQVARLCFDFVNDRTPLDQLDVGDLQSDTLNWMTYFLSAIPHDEYATQLGVHSSRFIEHADKGGEFPLPGLHLAASAKANLVEFLQSFPGELEHGIGFAPYEIAAMAGMNIASVRNFIGPAGNKPIRSMPSKDSTGVYGQPLDTLQWLAGRRNFNPGPLSSDWLHQVADRVETPEQTGAMIGIYAWTNRITTEMLADRSSLPVELIAGWTRGELTTTEDAAAIAEAAGVDPEFYTDLVARCGGVTARI
;
A
#
# COMPACT_ATOMS: atom_id res chain seq x y z
N MET A 1 6.15 -3.47 -5.13
CA MET A 1 5.76 -4.22 -3.93
C MET A 1 5.78 -5.68 -4.30
N GLN A 2 6.14 -6.55 -3.38
CA GLN A 2 6.11 -8.00 -3.61
C GLN A 2 4.90 -8.57 -2.89
N ILE A 3 3.99 -9.16 -3.64
CA ILE A 3 2.85 -9.91 -3.11
C ILE A 3 2.91 -11.35 -3.62
N SER A 4 2.20 -12.26 -2.95
CA SER A 4 2.04 -13.64 -3.39
C SER A 4 1.38 -13.73 -4.77
N SER A 5 1.57 -14.87 -5.43
CA SER A 5 0.89 -15.15 -6.71
C SER A 5 -0.63 -15.20 -6.53
N TRP A 6 -1.36 -15.00 -7.63
CA TRP A 6 -2.82 -15.11 -7.60
C TRP A 6 -3.28 -16.48 -7.10
N ASP A 7 -2.64 -17.56 -7.53
CA ASP A 7 -3.00 -18.92 -7.11
C ASP A 7 -2.87 -19.13 -5.59
N GLU A 8 -1.85 -18.53 -4.96
CA GLU A 8 -1.69 -18.57 -3.51
C GLU A 8 -2.76 -17.76 -2.76
N ILE A 9 -3.12 -16.60 -3.32
CA ILE A 9 -4.18 -15.73 -2.79
C ILE A 9 -5.55 -16.39 -2.94
N GLU A 10 -5.82 -16.98 -4.11
CA GLU A 10 -7.07 -17.67 -4.41
C GLU A 10 -7.24 -18.90 -3.52
N ARG A 11 -6.17 -19.65 -3.26
CA ARG A 11 -6.20 -20.77 -2.30
C ARG A 11 -6.58 -20.30 -0.89
N ASP A 12 -5.97 -19.23 -0.39
CA ASP A 12 -6.32 -18.65 0.91
C ASP A 12 -7.78 -18.15 0.93
N LEU A 13 -8.24 -17.52 -0.15
CA LEU A 13 -9.63 -17.10 -0.33
C LEU A 13 -10.59 -18.29 -0.26
N LYS A 14 -10.33 -19.37 -1.01
CA LYS A 14 -11.13 -20.60 -1.00
C LYS A 14 -11.19 -21.21 0.39
N LEU A 15 -10.06 -21.28 1.10
CA LEU A 15 -10.00 -21.72 2.49
C LEU A 15 -10.86 -20.82 3.40
N GLY A 16 -10.78 -19.50 3.29
CA GLY A 16 -11.59 -18.58 4.09
C GLY A 16 -13.10 -18.76 3.85
N VAL A 17 -13.52 -18.86 2.59
CA VAL A 17 -14.92 -19.12 2.23
C VAL A 17 -15.38 -20.50 2.73
N PHE A 18 -14.52 -21.51 2.67
CA PHE A 18 -14.78 -22.84 3.21
C PHE A 18 -15.02 -22.79 4.72
N LEU A 19 -14.14 -22.15 5.50
CA LEU A 19 -14.27 -22.04 6.95
C LEU A 19 -15.56 -21.30 7.35
N ILE A 20 -15.89 -20.20 6.67
CA ILE A 20 -17.16 -19.48 6.87
C ILE A 20 -18.35 -20.40 6.56
N THR A 21 -18.25 -21.20 5.49
CA THR A 21 -19.29 -22.14 5.10
C THR A 21 -19.51 -23.24 6.13
N VAL A 22 -18.43 -23.84 6.64
CA VAL A 22 -18.50 -24.86 7.70
C VAL A 22 -19.16 -24.29 8.95
N ALA A 23 -18.76 -23.09 9.38
CA ALA A 23 -19.34 -22.45 10.56
C ALA A 23 -20.83 -22.12 10.36
N ALA A 24 -21.21 -21.57 9.20
CA ALA A 24 -22.60 -21.28 8.88
C ALA A 24 -23.47 -22.54 8.82
N GLN A 25 -23.00 -23.62 8.18
CA GLN A 25 -23.70 -24.89 8.13
C GLN A 25 -23.89 -25.50 9.52
N SER A 26 -22.85 -25.45 10.36
CA SER A 26 -22.91 -25.93 11.75
C SER A 26 -23.95 -25.20 12.60
N LEU A 27 -24.10 -23.88 12.38
CA LEU A 27 -25.11 -23.05 13.07
C LEU A 27 -26.53 -23.30 12.58
N ILE A 28 -26.73 -23.48 11.27
CA ILE A 28 -28.05 -23.68 10.65
C ILE A 28 -28.52 -25.14 10.84
N GLY A 29 -27.59 -26.08 10.88
CA GLY A 29 -27.80 -27.52 10.84
C GLY A 29 -27.42 -28.10 9.48
N ASP A 30 -26.29 -28.80 9.43
CA ASP A 30 -25.58 -29.31 8.24
C ASP A 30 -26.45 -30.00 7.18
N ARG A 31 -27.46 -30.76 7.62
CA ARG A 31 -28.33 -31.54 6.73
C ARG A 31 -29.56 -30.77 6.25
N SER A 32 -29.78 -29.56 6.77
CA SER A 32 -30.93 -28.75 6.42
C SER A 32 -30.82 -28.21 4.99
N LYS A 33 -31.97 -28.01 4.33
CA LYS A 33 -32.01 -27.41 2.98
C LYS A 33 -31.33 -26.02 2.93
N PRO A 34 -31.52 -25.12 3.92
CA PRO A 34 -30.85 -23.83 3.91
C PRO A 34 -29.32 -23.93 4.01
N ALA A 35 -28.78 -24.84 4.84
CA ALA A 35 -27.33 -25.06 4.97
C ALA A 35 -26.71 -25.53 3.65
N LYS A 36 -27.37 -26.46 2.96
CA LYS A 36 -26.94 -26.93 1.63
C LYS A 36 -26.99 -25.84 0.57
N ALA A 37 -28.05 -25.04 0.56
CA ALA A 37 -28.20 -23.92 -0.37
C ALA A 37 -27.11 -22.86 -0.15
N PHE A 38 -26.80 -22.52 1.11
CA PHE A 38 -25.70 -21.62 1.44
C PHE A 38 -24.35 -22.16 0.94
N GLY A 39 -24.04 -23.43 1.27
CA GLY A 39 -22.78 -24.05 0.84
C GLY A 39 -22.62 -24.04 -0.68
N LYS A 40 -23.67 -24.38 -1.43
CA LYS A 40 -23.64 -24.37 -2.90
C LYS A 40 -23.42 -22.95 -3.46
N ALA A 41 -24.00 -21.94 -2.82
CA ALA A 41 -23.81 -20.54 -3.23
C ALA A 41 -22.39 -20.02 -2.92
N ALA A 42 -21.76 -20.51 -1.84
CA ALA A 42 -20.44 -20.08 -1.40
C ALA A 42 -19.29 -20.83 -2.08
N LEU A 43 -19.40 -22.16 -2.22
CA LEU A 43 -18.33 -23.05 -2.69
C LEU A 43 -18.53 -23.59 -4.12
N GLY A 44 -19.68 -23.29 -4.73
CA GLY A 44 -19.92 -23.52 -6.15
C GLY A 44 -19.91 -25.00 -6.57
N ALA A 45 -19.43 -25.24 -7.80
CA ALA A 45 -19.54 -26.53 -8.49
C ALA A 45 -18.73 -27.68 -7.85
N GLY A 46 -17.75 -27.37 -6.99
CA GLY A 46 -16.94 -28.38 -6.28
C GLY A 46 -17.65 -29.00 -5.06
N LEU A 47 -18.74 -28.39 -4.56
CA LEU A 47 -19.46 -28.90 -3.41
C LEU A 47 -20.49 -29.97 -3.82
N ARG A 48 -20.33 -31.19 -3.32
CA ARG A 48 -21.30 -32.28 -3.50
C ARG A 48 -22.54 -32.05 -2.62
N GLU A 49 -23.73 -32.33 -3.14
CA GLU A 49 -25.01 -32.02 -2.44
C GLU A 49 -25.40 -33.02 -1.34
N ASP A 50 -24.79 -34.20 -1.33
CA ASP A 50 -25.09 -35.30 -0.42
C ASP A 50 -24.44 -35.15 0.96
N GLU A 51 -23.32 -34.43 1.04
CA GLU A 51 -22.51 -34.27 2.26
C GLU A 51 -22.33 -32.79 2.66
N PRO A 52 -22.17 -32.47 3.95
CA PRO A 52 -21.80 -31.11 4.38
C PRO A 52 -20.37 -30.76 3.96
N ALA A 53 -20.05 -29.47 3.88
CA ALA A 53 -18.75 -29.00 3.40
C ALA A 53 -17.58 -29.58 4.23
N MET A 54 -17.73 -29.64 5.56
CA MET A 54 -16.70 -30.17 6.48
C MET A 54 -16.30 -31.63 6.20
N ALA A 55 -17.13 -32.42 5.51
CA ALA A 55 -16.85 -33.81 5.19
C ALA A 55 -16.19 -34.00 3.81
N GLN A 56 -15.99 -32.91 3.07
CA GLN A 56 -15.48 -32.94 1.70
C GLN A 56 -14.07 -32.38 1.55
N ALA A 57 -13.47 -31.85 2.62
CA ALA A 57 -12.11 -31.34 2.63
C ALA A 57 -11.44 -31.63 3.98
N ASP A 58 -10.33 -32.34 3.95
CA ASP A 58 -9.49 -32.70 5.10
C ASP A 58 -8.11 -32.04 5.01
N GLU A 59 -7.60 -31.81 3.79
CA GLU A 59 -6.32 -31.16 3.50
C GLU A 59 -6.54 -29.81 2.79
N ILE A 60 -5.55 -28.91 2.86
CA ILE A 60 -5.67 -27.57 2.25
C ILE A 60 -5.76 -27.65 0.72
N GLU A 61 -5.22 -28.72 0.13
CA GLU A 61 -5.30 -29.02 -1.29
C GLU A 61 -6.74 -29.31 -1.74
N ASP A 62 -7.58 -29.88 -0.86
CA ASP A 62 -8.97 -30.23 -1.17
C ASP A 62 -9.82 -28.99 -1.43
N VAL A 63 -9.47 -27.84 -0.83
CA VAL A 63 -10.23 -26.61 -1.05
C VAL A 63 -10.06 -26.04 -2.46
N LEU A 64 -9.07 -26.50 -3.23
CA LEU A 64 -8.80 -26.02 -4.59
C LEU A 64 -9.91 -26.41 -5.57
N ASP A 65 -10.61 -27.52 -5.30
CA ASP A 65 -11.70 -28.02 -6.14
C ASP A 65 -12.98 -27.17 -6.02
N PHE A 66 -13.09 -26.34 -4.98
CA PHE A 66 -14.21 -25.41 -4.83
C PHE A 66 -14.10 -24.23 -5.80
N ASP A 67 -15.26 -23.76 -6.25
CA ASP A 67 -15.39 -22.60 -7.13
C ASP A 67 -16.05 -21.45 -6.37
N VAL A 68 -15.22 -20.49 -5.95
CA VAL A 68 -15.63 -19.29 -5.22
C VAL A 68 -15.71 -18.06 -6.13
N THR A 69 -15.54 -18.22 -7.45
CA THR A 69 -15.42 -17.10 -8.41
C THR A 69 -16.67 -16.23 -8.47
N THR A 70 -17.83 -16.79 -8.15
CA THR A 70 -19.12 -16.08 -8.11
C THR A 70 -19.34 -15.27 -6.83
N THR A 71 -18.46 -15.39 -5.83
CA THR A 71 -18.58 -14.66 -4.58
C THR A 71 -18.09 -13.22 -4.71
N HIS A 72 -18.71 -12.30 -3.96
CA HIS A 72 -18.26 -10.90 -3.89
C HIS A 72 -16.82 -10.80 -3.34
N PHE A 73 -16.45 -11.66 -2.38
CA PHE A 73 -15.11 -11.71 -1.80
C PHE A 73 -14.04 -12.05 -2.83
N HIS A 74 -14.32 -12.97 -3.75
CA HIS A 74 -13.42 -13.27 -4.86
C HIS A 74 -13.23 -12.06 -5.78
N GLN A 75 -14.33 -11.40 -6.15
CA GLN A 75 -14.29 -10.22 -7.02
C GLN A 75 -13.48 -9.09 -6.38
N VAL A 76 -13.73 -8.79 -5.11
CA VAL A 76 -12.99 -7.79 -4.33
C VAL A 76 -11.51 -8.14 -4.19
N ALA A 77 -11.16 -9.39 -3.87
CA ALA A 77 -9.75 -9.82 -3.79
C ALA A 77 -9.07 -9.70 -5.16
N ARG A 78 -9.77 -10.04 -6.25
CA ARG A 78 -9.26 -9.88 -7.60
C ARG A 78 -9.00 -8.43 -7.96
N LEU A 79 -9.92 -7.52 -7.63
CA LEU A 79 -9.74 -6.08 -7.82
C LEU A 79 -8.52 -5.55 -7.06
N CYS A 80 -8.34 -5.94 -5.81
CA CYS A 80 -7.12 -5.61 -5.04
C CYS A 80 -5.85 -6.14 -5.71
N PHE A 81 -5.87 -7.38 -6.19
CA PHE A 81 -4.73 -8.01 -6.85
C PHE A 81 -4.34 -7.27 -8.15
N ASP A 82 -5.34 -6.99 -8.98
CA ASP A 82 -5.13 -6.27 -10.23
C ASP A 82 -4.66 -4.84 -9.96
N PHE A 83 -5.23 -4.15 -8.97
CA PHE A 83 -4.79 -2.81 -8.55
C PHE A 83 -3.34 -2.79 -8.08
N VAL A 84 -2.91 -3.73 -7.23
CA VAL A 84 -1.51 -3.79 -6.77
C VAL A 84 -0.54 -4.02 -7.92
N ASN A 85 -0.92 -4.84 -8.91
CA ASN A 85 -0.12 -5.14 -10.09
C ASN A 85 -0.24 -4.13 -11.23
N ASP A 86 -1.18 -3.17 -11.14
CA ASP A 86 -1.38 -2.15 -12.15
C ASP A 86 -0.11 -1.31 -12.37
N ARG A 87 0.23 -1.12 -13.64
CA ARG A 87 1.41 -0.40 -14.13
C ARG A 87 1.10 1.01 -14.61
N THR A 88 -0.16 1.38 -14.61
CA THR A 88 -0.61 2.76 -14.84
C THR A 88 0.11 3.69 -13.87
N PRO A 89 0.55 4.89 -14.30
CA PRO A 89 1.18 5.86 -13.42
C PRO A 89 0.30 6.17 -12.20
N LEU A 90 0.92 6.31 -11.03
CA LEU A 90 0.24 6.44 -9.75
C LEU A 90 -0.72 7.64 -9.70
N ASP A 91 -0.35 8.74 -10.34
CA ASP A 91 -1.18 9.94 -10.46
C ASP A 91 -2.46 9.75 -11.27
N GLN A 92 -2.52 8.71 -12.11
CA GLN A 92 -3.65 8.40 -12.98
C GLN A 92 -4.56 7.30 -12.43
N LEU A 93 -4.21 6.70 -11.30
CA LEU A 93 -5.02 5.67 -10.65
C LEU A 93 -6.21 6.30 -9.92
N ASP A 94 -7.40 5.74 -10.12
CA ASP A 94 -8.56 6.08 -9.31
C ASP A 94 -8.62 5.16 -8.09
N VAL A 95 -8.62 5.75 -6.89
CA VAL A 95 -8.65 5.04 -5.60
C VAL A 95 -9.93 5.25 -4.82
N GLY A 96 -10.87 6.06 -5.31
CA GLY A 96 -12.09 6.43 -4.58
C GLY A 96 -12.95 5.20 -4.24
N ASP A 97 -13.29 4.40 -5.26
CA ASP A 97 -14.09 3.17 -5.08
C ASP A 97 -13.31 2.07 -4.35
N LEU A 98 -11.99 2.04 -4.51
CA LEU A 98 -11.12 1.07 -3.85
C LEU A 98 -11.09 1.27 -2.33
N GLN A 99 -10.88 2.51 -1.88
CA GLN A 99 -10.83 2.85 -0.46
C GLN A 99 -12.21 2.82 0.21
N SER A 100 -13.25 3.28 -0.48
CA SER A 100 -14.59 3.40 0.11
C SER A 100 -15.32 2.06 0.25
N ASP A 101 -15.09 1.10 -0.65
CA ASP A 101 -15.84 -0.16 -0.66
C ASP A 101 -14.92 -1.40 -0.66
N THR A 102 -13.99 -1.49 -1.62
CA THR A 102 -13.23 -2.74 -1.86
C THR A 102 -12.37 -3.15 -0.66
N LEU A 103 -11.60 -2.22 -0.08
CA LEU A 103 -10.76 -2.51 1.11
C LEU A 103 -11.60 -2.82 2.35
N ASN A 104 -12.78 -2.20 2.48
CA ASN A 104 -13.72 -2.49 3.57
C ASN A 104 -14.25 -3.92 3.46
N TRP A 105 -14.61 -4.38 2.26
CA TRP A 105 -15.03 -5.76 2.03
C TRP A 105 -13.92 -6.78 2.32
N MET A 106 -12.66 -6.48 1.99
CA MET A 106 -11.52 -7.32 2.38
C MET A 106 -11.40 -7.40 3.91
N THR A 107 -11.52 -6.27 4.60
CA THR A 107 -11.48 -6.22 6.07
C THR A 107 -12.62 -7.04 6.68
N TYR A 108 -13.85 -6.90 6.16
CA TYR A 108 -14.99 -7.69 6.61
C TYR A 108 -14.79 -9.17 6.36
N PHE A 109 -14.27 -9.56 5.20
CA PHE A 109 -14.00 -10.95 4.89
C PHE A 109 -13.00 -11.56 5.86
N LEU A 110 -11.83 -10.94 6.02
CA LEU A 110 -10.78 -11.42 6.92
C LEU A 110 -11.27 -11.52 8.37
N SER A 111 -12.09 -10.57 8.82
CA SER A 111 -12.65 -10.55 10.18
C SER A 111 -13.79 -11.55 10.39
N ALA A 112 -14.45 -12.00 9.32
CA ALA A 112 -15.57 -12.94 9.39
C ALA A 112 -15.12 -14.40 9.43
N ILE A 113 -13.85 -14.69 9.09
CA ILE A 113 -13.31 -16.05 9.11
C ILE A 113 -13.20 -16.53 10.56
N PRO A 114 -13.80 -17.67 10.93
CA PRO A 114 -13.69 -18.23 12.27
C PRO A 114 -12.22 -18.44 12.66
N HIS A 115 -11.85 -18.05 13.89
CA HIS A 115 -10.49 -18.16 14.42
C HIS A 115 -10.29 -19.35 15.38
N ASP A 116 -11.29 -20.23 15.48
CA ASP A 116 -11.22 -21.45 16.27
C ASP A 116 -11.11 -22.70 15.37
N GLU A 117 -10.63 -23.80 15.95
CA GLU A 117 -10.51 -25.09 15.27
C GLU A 117 -11.87 -25.79 15.08
N TYR A 118 -12.98 -25.05 15.18
CA TYR A 118 -14.30 -25.66 15.30
C TYR A 118 -14.75 -26.32 13.98
N ALA A 119 -15.37 -27.49 14.10
CA ALA A 119 -16.10 -28.23 13.06
C ALA A 119 -15.32 -28.75 11.82
N THR A 120 -14.05 -28.43 11.62
CA THR A 120 -13.23 -29.00 10.52
C THR A 120 -11.75 -29.08 10.89
N GLN A 121 -11.04 -30.09 10.36
CA GLN A 121 -9.59 -30.24 10.52
C GLN A 121 -8.81 -29.04 9.97
N LEU A 122 -9.38 -28.32 9.00
CA LEU A 122 -8.76 -27.14 8.40
C LEU A 122 -8.84 -25.88 9.29
N GLY A 123 -9.58 -25.92 10.40
CA GLY A 123 -9.69 -24.80 11.34
C GLY A 123 -8.36 -24.39 11.97
N VAL A 124 -7.37 -25.30 12.01
CA VAL A 124 -5.99 -25.03 12.45
C VAL A 124 -5.29 -23.95 11.62
N HIS A 125 -5.76 -23.71 10.39
CA HIS A 125 -5.23 -22.70 9.48
C HIS A 125 -5.88 -21.33 9.63
N SER A 126 -6.86 -21.17 10.53
CA SER A 126 -7.59 -19.90 10.71
C SER A 126 -6.70 -18.73 11.14
N SER A 127 -5.60 -19.00 11.84
CA SER A 127 -4.60 -17.98 12.21
C SER A 127 -3.94 -17.28 11.01
N ARG A 128 -3.99 -17.89 9.81
CA ARG A 128 -3.45 -17.31 8.57
C ARG A 128 -4.18 -16.05 8.12
N PHE A 129 -5.40 -15.85 8.59
CA PHE A 129 -6.24 -14.71 8.21
C PHE A 129 -6.16 -13.54 9.20
N ILE A 130 -5.46 -13.74 10.33
CA ILE A 130 -5.22 -12.68 11.30
C ILE A 130 -4.13 -11.79 10.74
N GLU A 131 -4.45 -10.50 10.55
CA GLU A 131 -3.47 -9.51 10.20
C GLU A 131 -2.54 -9.26 11.40
N HIS A 132 -1.39 -9.93 11.40
CA HIS A 132 -0.40 -9.80 12.46
C HIS A 132 0.38 -8.49 12.32
N ALA A 133 -0.03 -7.47 13.07
CA ALA A 133 0.59 -6.15 13.14
C ALA A 133 2.08 -6.16 13.57
N ASP A 134 2.62 -7.30 13.98
CA ASP A 134 4.00 -7.53 14.41
C ASP A 134 4.80 -8.47 13.49
N LYS A 135 4.15 -9.07 12.48
CA LYS A 135 4.77 -10.04 11.56
C LYS A 135 4.75 -9.63 10.09
N GLY A 136 3.90 -8.67 9.71
CA GLY A 136 3.76 -8.24 8.31
C GLY A 136 2.95 -9.23 7.47
N GLY A 137 2.93 -9.04 6.15
CA GLY A 137 2.19 -9.87 5.18
C GLY A 137 2.75 -11.28 5.01
N GLU A 138 2.84 -12.06 6.08
CA GLU A 138 3.29 -13.47 6.05
C GLU A 138 2.37 -14.35 5.21
N PHE A 139 1.08 -14.00 5.15
CA PHE A 139 0.06 -14.78 4.44
C PHE A 139 -0.47 -14.04 3.21
N PRO A 140 -0.70 -14.77 2.10
CA PRO A 140 -1.12 -14.21 0.82
C PRO A 140 -2.28 -13.20 0.90
N LEU A 141 -3.38 -13.56 1.57
CA LEU A 141 -4.59 -12.74 1.54
C LEU A 141 -4.53 -11.48 2.43
N PRO A 142 -4.09 -11.54 3.71
CA PRO A 142 -3.81 -10.32 4.49
C PRO A 142 -2.70 -9.47 3.86
N GLY A 143 -1.68 -10.10 3.28
CA GLY A 143 -0.61 -9.40 2.56
C GLY A 143 -1.12 -8.61 1.37
N LEU A 144 -2.09 -9.16 0.62
CA LEU A 144 -2.76 -8.44 -0.47
C LEU A 144 -3.53 -7.22 0.04
N HIS A 145 -4.31 -7.38 1.11
CA HIS A 145 -5.07 -6.28 1.73
C HIS A 145 -4.15 -5.12 2.12
N LEU A 146 -3.06 -5.44 2.85
CA LEU A 146 -2.05 -4.48 3.28
C LEU A 146 -1.37 -3.76 2.10
N ALA A 147 -1.02 -4.50 1.04
CA ALA A 147 -0.37 -3.91 -0.14
C ALA A 147 -1.31 -3.00 -0.93
N ALA A 148 -2.58 -3.38 -1.08
CA ALA A 148 -3.58 -2.58 -1.76
C ALA A 148 -3.88 -1.29 -0.97
N SER A 149 -4.06 -1.39 0.35
CA SER A 149 -4.25 -0.26 1.25
C SER A 149 -3.06 0.71 1.20
N ALA A 150 -1.83 0.21 1.30
CA ALA A 150 -0.63 1.05 1.25
C ALA A 150 -0.45 1.77 -0.09
N LYS A 151 -0.72 1.09 -1.22
CA LYS A 151 -0.68 1.72 -2.56
C LYS A 151 -1.78 2.77 -2.71
N ALA A 152 -2.98 2.50 -2.19
CA ALA A 152 -4.09 3.45 -2.23
C ALA A 152 -3.77 4.73 -1.44
N ASN A 153 -3.26 4.61 -0.22
CA ASN A 153 -2.83 5.76 0.59
C ASN A 153 -1.69 6.54 -0.08
N LEU A 154 -0.74 5.86 -0.73
CA LEU A 154 0.29 6.54 -1.52
C LEU A 154 -0.30 7.34 -2.69
N VAL A 155 -1.24 6.78 -3.45
CA VAL A 155 -1.92 7.49 -4.54
C VAL A 155 -2.69 8.70 -4.01
N GLU A 156 -3.44 8.54 -2.92
CA GLU A 156 -4.18 9.63 -2.28
C GLU A 156 -3.25 10.76 -1.82
N PHE A 157 -2.10 10.41 -1.21
CA PHE A 157 -1.06 11.38 -0.85
C PHE A 157 -0.55 12.16 -2.08
N LEU A 158 -0.27 11.46 -3.18
CA LEU A 158 0.25 12.07 -4.41
C LEU A 158 -0.78 13.00 -5.07
N GLN A 159 -2.06 12.63 -5.07
CA GLN A 159 -3.14 13.42 -5.65
C GLN A 159 -3.49 14.64 -4.80
N SER A 160 -3.41 14.49 -3.48
CA SER A 160 -3.71 15.55 -2.51
C SER A 160 -2.58 16.57 -2.35
N PHE A 161 -1.38 16.29 -2.87
CA PHE A 161 -0.24 17.20 -2.77
C PHE A 161 -0.41 18.46 -3.65
N PRO A 162 -0.10 19.68 -3.16
CA PRO A 162 0.35 20.01 -1.80
C PRO A 162 -0.84 20.13 -0.84
N GLY A 163 -0.98 19.18 0.08
CA GLY A 163 -1.89 19.23 1.23
C GLY A 163 -1.13 19.62 2.50
N GLU A 164 -1.79 19.61 3.66
CA GLU A 164 -1.11 19.79 4.96
C GLU A 164 -0.10 18.64 5.22
N LEU A 165 1.14 18.80 4.74
CA LEU A 165 2.25 17.84 4.90
C LEU A 165 2.56 17.51 6.37
N GLU A 166 2.14 18.37 7.29
CA GLU A 166 2.38 18.26 8.72
C GLU A 166 1.20 17.62 9.48
N HIS A 167 0.01 17.54 8.87
CA HIS A 167 -1.21 17.14 9.57
C HIS A 167 -2.20 16.34 8.70
N GLY A 168 -2.19 15.02 8.85
CA GLY A 168 -3.32 14.16 8.46
C GLY A 168 -3.00 13.11 7.40
N ILE A 169 -1.99 13.32 6.56
CA ILE A 169 -1.61 12.34 5.52
C ILE A 169 -0.21 11.82 5.84
N GLY A 170 -0.14 10.78 6.67
CA GLY A 170 1.10 10.07 7.01
C GLY A 170 1.00 8.60 6.61
N PHE A 171 2.11 7.87 6.72
CA PHE A 171 2.09 6.42 6.49
C PHE A 171 2.16 5.65 7.80
N ALA A 172 1.20 4.77 8.04
CA ALA A 172 1.21 3.87 9.17
C ALA A 172 2.35 2.85 9.03
N PRO A 173 2.90 2.31 10.13
CA PRO A 173 4.01 1.36 10.07
C PRO A 173 3.72 0.11 9.23
N TYR A 174 2.47 -0.33 9.15
CA TYR A 174 2.08 -1.47 8.32
C TYR A 174 2.07 -1.15 6.82
N GLU A 175 1.72 0.07 6.43
CA GLU A 175 1.76 0.52 5.04
C GLU A 175 3.19 0.64 4.55
N ILE A 176 4.06 1.22 5.38
CA ILE A 176 5.50 1.31 5.12
C ILE A 176 6.10 -0.10 4.99
N ALA A 177 5.69 -1.03 5.86
CA ALA A 177 6.14 -2.42 5.83
C ALA A 177 5.70 -3.14 4.54
N ALA A 178 4.44 -2.95 4.12
CA ALA A 178 3.91 -3.49 2.87
C ALA A 178 4.65 -2.94 1.65
N MET A 179 4.86 -1.61 1.60
CA MET A 179 5.62 -0.96 0.53
C MET A 179 7.09 -1.41 0.47
N ALA A 180 7.73 -1.56 1.63
CA ALA A 180 9.12 -1.98 1.74
C ALA A 180 9.33 -3.49 1.58
N GLY A 181 8.27 -4.30 1.63
CA GLY A 181 8.35 -5.76 1.70
C GLY A 181 9.14 -6.23 2.92
N MET A 182 8.81 -5.70 4.10
CA MET A 182 9.49 -5.97 5.37
C MET A 182 8.48 -6.25 6.49
N ASN A 183 8.96 -6.76 7.64
CA ASN A 183 8.14 -6.86 8.84
C ASN A 183 7.93 -5.47 9.49
N ILE A 184 6.71 -5.21 9.96
CA ILE A 184 6.29 -4.03 10.72
C ILE A 184 7.19 -3.76 11.93
N ALA A 185 7.60 -4.77 12.68
CA ALA A 185 8.51 -4.63 13.82
C ALA A 185 9.87 -4.04 13.39
N SER A 186 10.37 -4.42 12.21
CA SER A 186 11.58 -3.82 11.65
C SER A 186 11.36 -2.36 11.26
N VAL A 187 10.22 -2.04 10.63
CA VAL A 187 9.86 -0.67 10.27
C VAL A 187 9.74 0.23 11.50
N ARG A 188 9.12 -0.25 12.59
CA ARG A 188 9.01 0.51 13.85
C ARG A 188 10.38 0.94 14.41
N ASN A 189 11.44 0.19 14.15
CA ASN A 189 12.81 0.57 14.54
C ASN A 189 13.39 1.72 13.72
N PHE A 190 12.76 2.11 12.61
CA PHE A 190 13.15 3.23 11.76
C PHE A 190 12.27 4.47 11.95
N ILE A 191 11.24 4.40 12.80
CA ILE A 191 10.33 5.51 13.11
C ILE A 191 10.64 6.05 14.51
N GLY A 192 10.75 7.37 14.68
CA GLY A 192 10.99 7.96 16.00
C GLY A 192 10.78 9.48 16.10
N PRO A 193 10.59 10.01 17.33
CA PRO A 193 10.26 11.42 17.58
C PRO A 193 11.46 12.37 17.53
N ALA A 194 12.66 11.86 17.78
CA ALA A 194 13.90 12.61 17.67
C ALA A 194 14.60 12.19 16.37
N GLY A 195 15.25 13.10 15.65
CA GLY A 195 15.91 12.85 14.35
C GLY A 195 17.06 11.83 14.34
N ASN A 196 17.15 10.95 15.33
CA ASN A 196 18.04 9.79 15.37
C ASN A 196 17.51 8.59 14.55
N LYS A 197 16.28 8.67 14.06
CA LYS A 197 15.66 7.70 13.16
C LYS A 197 15.46 8.32 11.78
N PRO A 198 15.57 7.54 10.70
CA PRO A 198 15.42 8.06 9.34
C PRO A 198 14.00 8.50 9.01
N ILE A 199 12.99 7.97 9.72
CA ILE A 199 11.59 8.37 9.55
C ILE A 199 11.13 9.09 10.83
N ARG A 200 10.79 10.37 10.71
CA ARG A 200 10.22 11.12 11.83
C ARG A 200 8.81 10.62 12.12
N SER A 201 8.48 10.43 13.38
CA SER A 201 7.11 10.16 13.80
C SER A 201 6.27 11.43 13.79
N MET A 202 5.04 11.35 13.30
CA MET A 202 4.02 12.38 13.42
C MET A 202 2.80 11.86 14.19
N PRO A 203 2.14 12.72 14.99
CA PRO A 203 0.88 12.36 15.63
C PRO A 203 -0.23 12.25 14.58
N SER A 204 -1.12 11.28 14.75
CA SER A 204 -2.36 11.23 13.99
C SER A 204 -3.33 12.31 14.48
N LYS A 205 -4.01 13.03 13.58
CA LYS A 205 -5.10 13.96 13.93
C LYS A 205 -6.25 13.21 14.65
N ASP A 206 -6.55 11.99 14.20
CA ASP A 206 -7.75 11.24 14.59
C ASP A 206 -7.50 9.92 15.36
N SER A 207 -6.26 9.61 15.78
CA SER A 207 -5.95 8.36 16.48
C SER A 207 -4.79 8.47 17.47
N THR A 208 -4.65 7.48 18.35
CA THR A 208 -3.45 7.28 19.20
C THR A 208 -2.28 6.65 18.44
N GLY A 209 -2.36 6.53 17.11
CA GLY A 209 -1.37 5.91 16.25
C GLY A 209 -0.15 6.80 15.96
N VAL A 210 1.00 6.15 15.79
CA VAL A 210 2.26 6.78 15.35
C VAL A 210 2.39 6.58 13.84
N TYR A 211 2.43 7.67 13.08
CA TYR A 211 2.63 7.66 11.63
C TYR A 211 4.05 8.11 11.29
N GLY A 212 4.57 7.63 10.17
CA GLY A 212 5.79 8.16 9.57
C GLY A 212 5.50 9.42 8.77
N GLN A 213 6.36 10.43 8.89
CA GLN A 213 6.30 11.64 8.08
C GLN A 213 6.46 11.27 6.59
N PRO A 214 5.64 11.80 5.67
CA PRO A 214 5.58 11.33 4.28
C PRO A 214 6.89 11.43 3.48
N LEU A 215 7.57 12.57 3.55
CA LEU A 215 8.81 12.81 2.80
C LEU A 215 9.94 11.92 3.31
N ASP A 216 10.10 11.82 4.64
CA ASP A 216 11.09 10.95 5.26
C ASP A 216 10.81 9.47 4.92
N THR A 217 9.53 9.09 4.91
CA THR A 217 9.08 7.75 4.52
C THR A 217 9.42 7.45 3.06
N LEU A 218 9.07 8.34 2.12
CA LEU A 218 9.36 8.15 0.69
C LEU A 218 10.86 8.11 0.41
N GLN A 219 11.62 9.02 1.02
CA GLN A 219 13.09 9.03 0.92
C GLN A 219 13.69 7.71 1.39
N TRP A 220 13.24 7.20 2.55
CA TRP A 220 13.71 5.93 3.09
C TRP A 220 13.29 4.72 2.21
N LEU A 221 12.06 4.75 1.68
CA LEU A 221 11.49 3.74 0.79
C LEU A 221 12.21 3.67 -0.55
N ALA A 222 12.64 4.80 -1.12
CA ALA A 222 13.35 4.84 -2.41
C ALA A 222 14.60 3.94 -2.43
N GLY A 223 15.28 3.80 -1.28
CA GLY A 223 16.44 2.91 -1.12
C GLY A 223 16.11 1.44 -0.85
N ARG A 224 14.82 1.05 -0.78
CA ARG A 224 14.42 -0.34 -0.50
C ARG A 224 14.26 -1.13 -1.80
N ARG A 225 14.78 -2.36 -1.79
CA ARG A 225 14.74 -3.26 -2.96
C ARG A 225 13.31 -3.54 -3.45
N ASN A 226 12.37 -3.75 -2.52
CA ASN A 226 11.00 -4.16 -2.84
C ASN A 226 10.03 -2.99 -3.04
N PHE A 227 10.49 -1.76 -2.78
CA PHE A 227 9.72 -0.56 -3.06
C PHE A 227 9.63 -0.37 -4.57
N ASN A 228 8.43 -0.62 -5.09
CA ASN A 228 8.07 -0.49 -6.49
C ASN A 228 6.55 -0.27 -6.54
N PRO A 229 6.08 0.93 -6.18
CA PRO A 229 4.65 1.22 -6.15
C PRO A 229 4.05 1.32 -7.56
N GLY A 230 4.88 1.60 -8.57
CA GLY A 230 4.47 2.02 -9.91
C GLY A 230 5.21 3.32 -10.26
N PRO A 231 5.24 3.73 -11.54
CA PRO A 231 5.83 5.00 -11.92
C PRO A 231 4.94 6.16 -11.47
N LEU A 232 5.55 7.32 -11.19
CA LEU A 232 4.83 8.60 -11.14
C LEU A 232 5.10 9.33 -12.46
N SER A 233 4.05 9.79 -13.14
CA SER A 233 4.21 10.45 -14.44
C SER A 233 5.00 11.75 -14.32
N SER A 234 5.71 12.15 -15.37
CA SER A 234 6.33 13.49 -15.44
C SER A 234 5.28 14.60 -15.42
N ASP A 235 4.09 14.33 -15.95
CA ASP A 235 2.99 15.29 -16.04
C ASP A 235 2.45 15.66 -14.65
N TRP A 236 2.59 14.76 -13.66
CA TRP A 236 2.23 15.05 -12.27
C TRP A 236 2.88 16.33 -11.75
N LEU A 237 4.14 16.59 -12.11
CA LEU A 237 4.86 17.80 -11.71
C LEU A 237 4.17 19.06 -12.22
N HIS A 238 3.70 19.05 -13.46
CA HIS A 238 2.96 20.18 -14.05
C HIS A 238 1.58 20.34 -13.41
N GLN A 239 0.86 19.24 -13.13
CA GLN A 239 -0.44 19.27 -12.46
C GLN A 239 -0.36 19.81 -11.02
N VAL A 240 0.76 19.56 -10.35
CA VAL A 240 1.03 19.99 -8.97
C VAL A 240 1.54 21.42 -8.92
N ALA A 241 2.35 21.85 -9.90
CA ALA A 241 3.05 23.13 -9.85
C ALA A 241 2.13 24.34 -9.68
N ASP A 242 0.90 24.31 -10.19
CA ASP A 242 -0.06 25.41 -10.01
C ASP A 242 -0.55 25.57 -8.56
N ARG A 243 -0.42 24.52 -7.74
CA ARG A 243 -0.84 24.50 -6.33
C ARG A 243 0.30 24.76 -5.35
N VAL A 244 1.56 24.72 -5.83
CA VAL A 244 2.75 24.91 -5.00
C VAL A 244 3.05 26.39 -4.80
N GLU A 245 3.14 26.80 -3.53
CA GLU A 245 3.28 28.19 -3.12
C GLU A 245 4.55 28.47 -2.31
N THR A 246 5.15 27.45 -1.66
CA THR A 246 6.28 27.65 -0.74
C THR A 246 7.59 27.00 -1.23
N PRO A 247 8.76 27.47 -0.73
CA PRO A 247 10.04 26.81 -0.99
C PRO A 247 10.04 25.34 -0.57
N GLU A 248 9.43 25.02 0.57
CA GLU A 248 9.33 23.66 1.11
C GLU A 248 8.52 22.76 0.19
N GLN A 249 7.36 23.23 -0.30
CA GLN A 249 6.54 22.48 -1.26
C GLN A 249 7.28 22.30 -2.60
N THR A 250 8.01 23.31 -3.06
CA THR A 250 8.78 23.25 -4.31
C THR A 250 9.94 22.25 -4.23
N GLY A 251 10.65 22.24 -3.11
CA GLY A 251 11.69 21.25 -2.82
C GLY A 251 11.12 19.85 -2.63
N ALA A 252 10.02 19.72 -1.90
CA ALA A 252 9.34 18.44 -1.67
C ALA A 252 8.87 17.81 -2.99
N MET A 253 8.35 18.61 -3.91
CA MET A 253 7.81 18.14 -5.19
C MET A 253 8.83 17.31 -5.98
N ILE A 254 10.07 17.82 -6.15
CA ILE A 254 11.12 17.08 -6.88
C ILE A 254 11.57 15.83 -6.12
N GLY A 255 11.61 15.90 -4.79
CA GLY A 255 11.92 14.76 -3.93
C GLY A 255 10.88 13.65 -4.04
N ILE A 256 9.59 13.97 -3.93
CA ILE A 256 8.47 13.04 -4.09
C ILE A 256 8.56 12.34 -5.44
N TYR A 257 8.74 13.11 -6.52
CA TYR A 257 8.84 12.56 -7.87
C TYR A 257 10.03 11.61 -8.03
N ALA A 258 11.22 12.04 -7.60
CA ALA A 258 12.42 11.22 -7.69
C ALA A 258 12.31 9.94 -6.87
N TRP A 259 11.91 10.04 -5.59
CA TRP A 259 11.85 8.91 -4.67
C TRP A 259 10.79 7.88 -5.06
N THR A 260 9.62 8.33 -5.51
CA THR A 260 8.56 7.45 -6.02
C THR A 260 9.04 6.66 -7.24
N ASN A 261 9.79 7.32 -8.12
CA ASN A 261 10.45 6.71 -9.28
C ASN A 261 11.79 6.02 -8.94
N ARG A 262 12.06 5.75 -7.65
CA ARG A 262 13.22 5.00 -7.14
C ARG A 262 14.58 5.63 -7.43
N ILE A 263 14.63 6.95 -7.59
CA ILE A 263 15.87 7.72 -7.64
C ILE A 263 16.14 8.19 -6.20
N THR A 264 17.16 7.62 -5.55
CA THR A 264 17.49 8.00 -4.16
C THR A 264 18.14 9.39 -4.09
N THR A 265 18.19 9.97 -2.89
CA THR A 265 18.92 11.23 -2.64
C THR A 265 20.39 11.12 -3.05
N GLU A 266 21.04 9.99 -2.78
CA GLU A 266 22.43 9.74 -3.19
C GLU A 266 22.57 9.65 -4.72
N MET A 267 21.58 9.05 -5.41
CA MET A 267 21.58 9.00 -6.87
C MET A 267 21.36 10.39 -7.49
N LEU A 268 20.50 11.22 -6.91
CA LEU A 268 20.34 12.62 -7.32
C LEU A 268 21.64 13.40 -7.14
N ALA A 269 22.30 13.24 -5.99
CA ALA A 269 23.57 13.90 -5.67
C ALA A 269 24.66 13.50 -6.67
N ASP A 270 24.82 12.19 -6.93
CA ASP A 270 25.78 11.66 -7.90
C ASP A 270 25.54 12.20 -9.32
N ARG A 271 24.28 12.16 -9.78
CA ARG A 271 23.90 12.62 -11.14
C ARG A 271 24.04 14.13 -11.33
N SER A 272 23.73 14.91 -10.31
CA SER A 272 23.84 16.38 -10.36
C SER A 272 25.26 16.87 -10.02
N SER A 273 26.16 15.99 -9.58
CA SER A 273 27.48 16.36 -9.03
C SER A 273 27.40 17.32 -7.83
N LEU A 274 26.30 17.28 -7.06
CA LEU A 274 26.07 18.09 -5.87
C LEU A 274 26.28 17.26 -4.59
N PRO A 275 26.61 17.89 -3.44
CA PRO A 275 26.70 17.19 -2.17
C PRO A 275 25.35 16.57 -1.76
N VAL A 276 25.39 15.39 -1.12
CA VAL A 276 24.17 14.70 -0.66
C VAL A 276 23.41 15.53 0.37
N GLU A 277 24.13 16.28 1.21
CA GLU A 277 23.56 17.19 2.20
C GLU A 277 22.78 18.32 1.53
N LEU A 278 23.25 18.81 0.38
CA LEU A 278 22.54 19.84 -0.40
C LEU A 278 21.23 19.28 -0.94
N ILE A 279 21.22 18.09 -1.53
CA ILE A 279 19.97 17.45 -2.00
C ILE A 279 19.00 17.18 -0.84
N ALA A 280 19.53 16.75 0.31
CA ALA A 280 18.73 16.49 1.50
C ALA A 280 18.05 17.78 2.02
N GLY A 281 18.78 18.90 2.12
CA GLY A 281 18.22 20.21 2.46
C GLY A 281 17.26 20.74 1.39
N TRP A 282 17.62 20.61 0.11
CA TRP A 282 16.82 21.06 -1.03
C TRP A 282 15.41 20.46 -1.01
N THR A 283 15.32 19.15 -0.84
CA THR A 283 14.03 18.44 -0.79
C THR A 283 13.19 18.75 0.45
N ARG A 284 13.72 19.58 1.37
CA ARG A 284 13.03 20.13 2.55
C ARG A 284 12.84 21.65 2.48
N GLY A 285 13.14 22.28 1.34
CA GLY A 285 12.92 23.72 1.13
C GLY A 285 14.13 24.61 1.37
N GLU A 286 15.31 24.05 1.66
CA GLU A 286 16.57 24.82 1.73
C GLU A 286 17.09 25.10 0.31
N LEU A 287 16.32 25.88 -0.46
CA LEU A 287 16.63 26.21 -1.85
C LEU A 287 17.82 27.17 -1.91
N THR A 288 18.83 26.86 -2.73
CA THR A 288 20.08 27.64 -2.84
C THR A 288 20.13 28.52 -4.09
N THR A 289 20.31 27.93 -5.28
CA THR A 289 20.47 28.67 -6.55
C THR A 289 19.64 28.06 -7.68
N THR A 290 19.36 28.84 -8.72
CA THR A 290 18.71 28.32 -9.93
C THR A 290 19.62 27.37 -10.72
N GLU A 291 20.94 27.49 -10.61
CA GLU A 291 21.89 26.54 -11.20
C GLU A 291 21.76 25.16 -10.52
N ASP A 292 21.68 25.14 -9.19
CA ASP A 292 21.41 23.91 -8.43
C ASP A 292 20.04 23.33 -8.81
N ALA A 293 19.01 24.17 -8.97
CA ALA A 293 17.68 23.72 -9.42
C ALA A 293 17.75 23.02 -10.79
N ALA A 294 18.45 23.61 -11.76
CA ALA A 294 18.60 23.03 -13.09
C ALA A 294 19.30 21.67 -13.03
N ALA A 295 20.41 21.58 -12.28
CA ALA A 295 21.16 20.34 -12.11
C ALA A 295 20.35 19.24 -11.43
N ILE A 296 19.55 19.59 -10.42
CA ILE A 296 18.67 18.65 -9.71
C ILE A 296 17.53 18.17 -10.61
N ALA A 297 16.92 19.05 -11.40
CA ALA A 297 15.87 18.69 -12.35
C ALA A 297 16.39 17.72 -13.42
N GLU A 298 17.54 18.04 -14.02
CA GLU A 298 18.18 17.16 -15.02
C GLU A 298 18.51 15.79 -14.43
N ALA A 299 19.07 15.74 -13.21
CA ALA A 299 19.37 14.51 -12.49
C ALA A 299 18.13 13.64 -12.18
N ALA A 300 16.98 14.30 -11.96
CA ALA A 300 15.69 13.64 -11.76
C ALA A 300 15.00 13.24 -13.08
N GLY A 301 15.49 13.70 -14.24
CA GLY A 301 14.84 13.51 -15.54
C GLY A 301 13.60 14.38 -15.71
N VAL A 302 13.64 15.59 -15.18
CA VAL A 302 12.59 16.62 -15.25
C VAL A 302 13.09 17.78 -16.11
N ASP A 303 12.18 18.48 -16.78
CA ASP A 303 12.50 19.69 -17.53
C ASP A 303 13.17 20.75 -16.61
N PRO A 304 14.46 21.08 -16.85
CA PRO A 304 15.18 22.06 -16.04
C PRO A 304 14.59 23.46 -16.14
N GLU A 305 14.12 23.89 -17.32
CA GLU A 305 13.58 25.24 -17.50
C GLU A 305 12.34 25.42 -16.63
N PHE A 306 11.39 24.49 -16.77
CA PHE A 306 10.19 24.46 -15.94
C PHE A 306 10.48 24.48 -14.43
N TYR A 307 11.39 23.62 -13.96
CA TYR A 307 11.66 23.54 -12.52
C TYR A 307 12.38 24.78 -11.98
N THR A 308 13.31 25.35 -12.75
CA THR A 308 14.00 26.60 -12.37
C THR A 308 13.04 27.78 -12.27
N ASP A 309 12.08 27.91 -13.20
CA ASP A 309 11.05 28.94 -13.15
C ASP A 309 10.16 28.80 -11.91
N LEU A 310 9.80 27.56 -11.56
CA LEU A 310 9.04 27.29 -10.34
C LEU A 310 9.82 27.67 -9.07
N VAL A 311 11.11 27.30 -9.00
CA VAL A 311 12.00 27.68 -7.88
C VAL A 311 12.16 29.19 -7.78
N ALA A 312 12.31 29.90 -8.90
CA ALA A 312 12.40 31.36 -8.91
C ALA A 312 11.10 32.01 -8.40
N ARG A 313 9.94 31.45 -8.77
CA ARG A 313 8.61 31.93 -8.34
C ARG A 313 8.38 31.75 -6.84
N CYS A 314 8.73 30.58 -6.30
CA CYS A 314 8.38 30.18 -4.93
C CYS A 314 9.50 30.40 -3.90
N GLY A 315 10.77 30.37 -4.33
CA GLY A 315 11.96 30.49 -3.49
C GLY A 315 12.37 31.92 -3.15
N GLY A 316 11.83 32.92 -3.86
CA GLY A 316 12.19 34.33 -3.65
C GLY A 316 13.69 34.61 -3.81
N VAL A 317 14.44 33.74 -4.51
CA VAL A 317 15.88 33.91 -4.71
C VAL A 317 16.05 35.12 -5.63
N THR A 318 16.35 36.25 -5.00
CA THR A 318 16.78 37.47 -5.66
C THR A 318 17.88 37.12 -6.64
N ALA A 319 17.62 37.41 -7.92
CA ALA A 319 18.62 37.43 -8.96
C ALA A 319 19.89 38.12 -8.44
N ARG A 320 20.97 37.36 -8.24
CA ARG A 320 22.30 37.94 -8.35
C ARG A 320 22.55 38.12 -9.84
N ILE A 321 22.16 39.31 -10.32
CA ILE A 321 22.66 39.92 -11.55
C ILE A 321 24.17 40.15 -11.39
#